data_AF-A0A7J8A1Q3-F1
#
_entry.id   AF-A0A7J8A1Q3-F1
#
_cell.length_a   1.000
_cell.length_b   1.000
_cell.length_c   1.000
_cell.angle_alpha   90.00
_cell.angle_beta   90.00
_cell.angle_gamma   90.00
#
_symmetry.space_group_name_H-M   'P 1'
#
loop_
_entity.id
_entity.type
_entity.pdbx_description
1 polymer ?
#
loop_
_entity_poly.entity_id
_entity_poly.type
_entity_poly.pdbx_seq_one_letter_code
_entity_poly.pdbx_strand_id
1 'polypeptide(L)'
;MWEKTTQFLHYYMAQLSSVKQWKTDEDAIDFDYTVLLHEFSTQEIIPCRIHLVWHPSKPLKVKYHCQGPQAPEEASGIEEGSAAAPTTGLTNY
;
A
#
# COMPACT_ATOMS: atom_id res chain seq x y z
N MET A 1 3.57 -1.83 -8.22
CA MET A 1 4.52 -1.76 -7.09
C MET A 1 5.31 -0.48 -7.05
N TRP A 2 5.77 0.04 -8.19
CA TRP A 2 6.37 1.38 -8.28
C TRP A 2 5.66 2.45 -7.45
N GLU A 3 4.32 2.53 -7.54
CA GLU A 3 3.50 3.51 -6.80
C GLU A 3 3.60 3.42 -5.27
N LYS A 4 4.12 2.32 -4.71
CA LYS A 4 4.31 2.13 -3.26
C LYS A 4 5.78 2.15 -2.85
N THR A 5 6.71 2.11 -3.79
CA THR A 5 8.15 2.14 -3.52
C THR A 5 8.57 3.54 -3.06
N THR A 6 9.27 3.61 -1.95
CA THR A 6 9.91 4.84 -1.45
C THR A 6 11.40 4.57 -1.26
N GLN A 7 12.18 5.57 -0.84
CA GLN A 7 13.60 5.35 -0.51
C GLN A 7 13.81 4.31 0.59
N PHE A 8 12.81 4.09 1.45
CA PHE A 8 12.90 3.21 2.61
C PHE A 8 12.15 1.89 2.41
N LEU A 9 11.19 1.84 1.50
CA LEU A 9 10.35 0.68 1.25
C LEU A 9 10.73 0.01 -0.07
N HIS A 10 11.22 -1.23 0.02
CA HIS A 10 11.67 -2.02 -1.11
C HIS A 10 10.83 -3.28 -1.22
N TYR A 11 10.05 -3.37 -2.29
CA TYR A 11 9.17 -4.50 -2.51
C TYR A 11 9.64 -5.36 -3.67
N TYR A 12 9.60 -6.68 -3.48
CA TYR A 12 9.70 -7.65 -4.58
C TYR A 12 8.59 -8.68 -4.48
N MET A 13 8.27 -9.31 -5.61
CA MET A 13 7.31 -10.41 -5.63
C MET A 13 7.99 -11.66 -5.07
N ALA A 14 7.57 -12.10 -3.90
CA ALA A 14 8.04 -13.35 -3.32
C ALA A 14 7.34 -14.56 -3.95
N GLN A 15 6.04 -14.45 -4.20
CA GLN A 15 5.25 -15.57 -4.69
C GLN A 15 4.03 -15.11 -5.49
N LEU A 16 3.65 -15.91 -6.48
CA LEU A 16 2.32 -15.90 -7.07
C LEU A 16 1.48 -17.00 -6.41
N SER A 17 0.50 -16.62 -5.59
CA SER A 17 -0.26 -17.56 -4.76
C SER A 17 -1.60 -17.99 -5.38
N SER A 18 -2.16 -17.19 -6.29
CA SER A 18 -3.37 -17.55 -7.03
C SER A 18 -3.44 -16.87 -8.39
N VAL A 19 -4.00 -17.59 -9.36
CA VAL A 19 -4.30 -17.08 -10.71
C VAL A 19 -5.71 -17.53 -11.07
N LYS A 20 -6.54 -16.58 -11.53
CA LYS A 20 -7.85 -16.86 -12.08
C LYS A 20 -8.01 -16.09 -13.38
N GLN A 21 -8.17 -16.82 -14.48
CA GLN A 21 -8.54 -16.24 -15.75
C GLN A 21 -10.05 -16.01 -15.80
N TRP A 22 -10.48 -14.84 -16.26
CA TRP A 22 -11.89 -14.54 -16.51
C TRP A 22 -12.25 -14.87 -17.96
N LYS A 23 -13.54 -15.08 -18.23
CA LYS A 23 -14.03 -15.16 -19.61
C LYS A 23 -13.99 -13.78 -20.21
N THR A 24 -13.46 -13.69 -21.43
CA THR A 24 -13.29 -12.43 -22.15
C THR A 24 -13.63 -12.66 -23.63
N ASP A 25 -13.88 -11.57 -24.35
CA ASP A 25 -14.01 -11.57 -25.80
C ASP A 25 -12.66 -11.99 -26.45
N GLU A 26 -12.68 -12.56 -27.67
CA GLU A 26 -11.62 -13.45 -28.17
C GLU A 26 -10.17 -12.93 -28.11
N ASP A 27 -9.95 -11.61 -28.16
CA ASP A 27 -8.62 -11.02 -28.26
C ASP A 27 -8.09 -10.39 -26.97
N ALA A 28 -8.88 -10.37 -25.89
CA ALA A 28 -8.45 -9.85 -24.59
C ALA A 28 -8.09 -10.99 -23.62
N ILE A 29 -7.15 -10.69 -22.73
CA ILE A 29 -6.86 -11.52 -21.56
C ILE A 29 -7.24 -10.74 -20.31
N ASP A 30 -7.90 -11.45 -19.39
CA ASP A 30 -8.39 -10.92 -18.13
C ASP A 30 -8.01 -11.90 -17.02
N PHE A 31 -7.23 -11.40 -16.06
CA PHE A 31 -6.71 -12.19 -14.96
C PHE A 31 -6.87 -11.47 -13.62
N ASP A 32 -7.33 -12.22 -12.63
CA ASP A 32 -7.09 -11.93 -11.23
C ASP A 32 -5.89 -12.73 -10.73
N TYR A 33 -4.90 -12.01 -10.22
CA TYR A 33 -3.76 -12.57 -9.52
C TYR A 33 -3.86 -12.27 -8.03
N THR A 34 -3.45 -13.23 -7.20
CA THR A 34 -3.01 -12.95 -5.83
C THR A 34 -1.50 -13.15 -5.78
N VAL A 35 -0.77 -12.08 -5.46
CA VAL A 35 0.68 -12.10 -5.28
C VAL A 35 1.00 -11.85 -3.81
N LEU A 36 2.05 -12.47 -3.33
CA LEU A 36 2.67 -12.16 -2.04
C LEU A 36 3.92 -11.33 -2.31
N LEU A 37 3.93 -10.12 -1.77
CA LEU A 37 5.06 -9.22 -1.84
C LEU A 37 5.87 -9.33 -0.57
N HIS A 38 7.18 -9.27 -0.69
CA HIS A 38 8.06 -9.12 0.45
C HIS A 38 8.56 -7.68 0.49
N GLU A 39 8.26 -6.98 1.58
CA GLU A 39 8.89 -5.71 1.91
C GLU A 39 10.19 -6.00 2.66
N PHE A 40 11.32 -5.62 2.07
CA PHE A 40 12.64 -6.05 2.52
C PHE A 40 13.05 -5.42 3.86
N SER A 41 12.66 -4.16 4.10
CA SER A 41 13.08 -3.42 5.29
C SER A 41 12.42 -3.94 6.57
N THR A 42 11.12 -4.24 6.52
CA THR A 42 10.32 -4.76 7.64
C THR A 42 10.22 -6.28 7.67
N GLN A 43 10.64 -6.95 6.59
CA GLN A 43 10.49 -8.39 6.39
C GLN A 43 9.03 -8.86 6.36
N GLU A 44 8.08 -7.96 6.07
CA GLU A 44 6.67 -8.29 5.99
C GLU A 44 6.30 -8.96 4.66
N ILE A 45 5.37 -9.91 4.71
CA ILE A 45 4.74 -10.50 3.54
C ILE A 45 3.35 -9.90 3.36
N ILE A 46 3.16 -9.15 2.28
CA ILE A 46 1.95 -8.39 2.00
C ILE A 46 1.19 -9.04 0.84
N PRO A 47 -0.02 -9.57 1.06
CA PRO A 47 -0.85 -10.08 -0.01
C PRO A 47 -1.48 -8.94 -0.81
N CYS A 48 -1.38 -9.03 -2.14
CA CYS A 48 -2.00 -8.10 -3.07
C CYS A 48 -2.83 -8.83 -4.10
N ARG A 49 -4.03 -8.31 -4.35
CA ARG A 49 -4.89 -8.71 -5.45
C ARG A 49 -4.66 -7.76 -6.61
N ILE A 50 -4.41 -8.31 -7.79
CA ILE A 50 -4.17 -7.55 -9.02
C ILE A 50 -5.15 -8.05 -10.07
N HIS A 51 -5.95 -7.13 -10.59
CA HIS A 51 -6.85 -7.37 -11.71
C HIS A 51 -6.21 -6.74 -12.96
N LEU A 52 -5.92 -7.56 -13.95
CA LEU A 52 -5.22 -7.19 -15.18
C LEU A 52 -6.12 -7.46 -16.38
N VAL A 53 -6.33 -6.43 -17.20
CA VAL A 53 -6.99 -6.56 -18.50
C VAL A 53 -6.03 -6.07 -19.57
N TRP A 54 -5.70 -6.95 -20.52
CA TRP A 54 -4.81 -6.64 -21.62
C TRP A 54 -5.41 -7.08 -22.96
N HIS A 55 -5.15 -6.28 -23.99
CA HIS A 55 -5.52 -6.57 -25.36
C HIS A 55 -4.40 -6.01 -26.24
N PRO A 56 -3.90 -6.72 -27.27
CA PRO A 56 -2.72 -6.30 -28.04
C PRO A 56 -2.78 -4.86 -28.57
N SER A 57 -3.95 -4.43 -29.02
CA SER A 57 -4.19 -3.09 -29.58
C SER A 57 -4.58 -2.00 -28.57
N LYS A 58 -4.58 -2.27 -27.26
CA LYS A 58 -5.02 -1.31 -26.22
C LYS A 58 -3.98 -1.20 -25.09
N PRO A 59 -3.88 -0.04 -24.42
CA PRO A 59 -3.05 0.07 -23.23
C PRO A 59 -3.45 -0.94 -22.16
N LEU A 60 -2.44 -1.47 -21.46
CA LEU A 60 -2.61 -2.35 -20.32
C LEU A 60 -3.40 -1.65 -19.22
N LYS A 61 -4.44 -2.31 -18.69
CA LYS A 61 -5.21 -1.84 -17.54
C LYS A 61 -4.90 -2.71 -16.34
N VAL A 62 -4.43 -2.08 -15.26
CA VAL A 62 -4.14 -2.76 -14.00
C VAL A 62 -4.89 -2.05 -12.88
N LYS A 63 -5.63 -2.82 -12.08
CA LYS A 63 -6.14 -2.40 -10.78
C LYS A 63 -5.52 -3.29 -9.72
N TYR A 64 -5.15 -2.73 -8.59
CA TYR A 64 -4.56 -3.52 -7.52
C TYR A 64 -5.02 -3.05 -6.15
N HIS A 65 -5.02 -3.97 -5.20
CA HIS A 65 -5.32 -3.72 -3.80
C HIS A 65 -4.43 -4.60 -2.92
N CYS A 66 -3.69 -4.00 -2.01
CA CYS A 66 -2.78 -4.67 -1.08
C CYS A 66 -3.26 -4.51 0.36
N GLN A 67 -3.21 -5.59 1.14
CA GLN A 67 -3.45 -5.52 2.59
C GLN A 67 -2.11 -5.20 3.29
N GLY A 68 -1.63 -3.96 3.15
CA GLY A 68 -0.47 -3.45 3.89
C GLY A 68 -0.89 -2.43 4.96
N PRO A 69 0.04 -2.02 5.84
CA PRO A 69 -0.22 -0.92 6.77
C PRO A 69 -0.69 0.31 5.96
N GLN A 70 -1.81 0.92 6.36
CA GLN A 70 -2.12 2.25 5.87
C GLN A 70 -0.92 3.14 6.22
N ALA A 71 -0.46 3.97 5.27
CA ALA A 71 0.51 5.01 5.59
C ALA A 71 -0.01 5.73 6.85
N PRO A 72 0.84 6.04 7.84
CA PRO A 72 0.44 6.98 8.88
C PRO A 72 -0.16 8.17 8.14
N GLU A 73 -1.44 8.51 8.44
CA GLU A 73 -1.93 9.84 8.11
C GLU A 73 -0.83 10.78 8.57
N GLU A 74 -0.30 11.59 7.65
CA GLU A 74 0.67 12.61 7.99
C GLU A 74 0.03 13.38 9.15
N ALA A 75 0.54 13.14 10.36
CA ALA A 75 0.15 13.87 11.53
C ALA A 75 0.61 15.29 11.24
N SER A 76 -0.28 16.09 10.66
CA SER A 76 -0.14 17.53 10.48
C SER A 76 -0.29 18.16 11.86
N GLY A 77 0.69 17.85 12.72
CA GLY A 77 0.92 18.55 13.97
C GLY A 77 1.41 19.95 13.62
N ILE A 78 0.47 20.88 13.46
CA ILE A 78 0.76 22.27 13.77
C ILE A 78 0.69 22.36 15.30
N GLU A 79 1.79 22.04 15.97
CA GLU A 79 2.00 22.52 17.33
C GLU A 79 2.31 24.02 17.25
N GLU A 80 1.26 24.83 17.25
CA GLU A 80 1.39 26.26 17.56
C GLU A 80 1.66 26.38 19.06
N GLY A 81 2.94 26.55 19.38
CA GLY A 81 3.38 26.93 20.71
C GLY A 81 2.74 28.25 21.13
N SER A 82 1.95 28.20 22.20
CA SER A 82 1.53 29.40 22.93
C SER A 82 2.04 29.32 24.35
N ALA A 83 3.04 30.14 24.64
CA ALA A 83 3.61 30.31 25.96
C ALA A 83 2.59 31.01 26.87
N ALA A 84 2.18 30.33 27.94
CA ALA A 84 1.61 30.96 29.13
C ALA A 84 2.48 30.59 30.34
N ALA A 85 3.00 31.63 30.99
CA ALA A 85 3.96 31.59 32.09
C ALA A 85 3.37 30.93 33.37
N PRO A 86 4.23 30.56 34.34
CA PRO A 86 3.89 29.61 35.41
C PRO A 86 3.12 30.28 36.55
N THR A 87 1.97 29.73 36.92
CA THR A 87 1.33 30.03 38.22
C THR A 87 1.68 28.95 39.23
N THR A 88 2.48 29.37 40.19
CA THR A 88 2.85 28.73 41.46
C THR A 88 1.66 28.40 42.36
N GLY A 89 1.74 27.26 43.07
CA GLY A 89 0.99 26.96 44.30
C GLY A 89 -0.26 26.11 44.08
N LEU A 90 -0.60 25.08 44.85
CA LEU A 90 -0.14 24.61 46.15
C LEU A 90 -0.45 23.09 46.26
N THR A 91 0.41 22.37 46.97
CA THR A 91 0.25 21.02 47.52
C THR A 91 -1.02 20.89 48.37
N ASN A 92 -1.72 19.74 48.36
CA ASN A 92 -1.81 18.83 49.52
C ASN A 92 -2.92 17.75 49.47
N TYR A 93 -2.51 16.57 49.95
CA TYR A 93 -3.19 15.34 50.40
C TYR A 93 -4.00 14.49 49.43
#